data_AF-A0A3B8UGZ5-F1
#
_entry.id   AF-A0A3B8UGZ5-F1
#
_cell.length_a   1.000
_cell.length_b   1.000
_cell.length_c   1.000
_cell.angle_alpha   90.00
_cell.angle_beta   90.00
_cell.angle_gamma   90.00
#
_symmetry.space_group_name_H-M   'P 1'
#
loop_
_entity.id
_entity.type
_entity.pdbx_description
1 polymer ?
#
loop_
_entity_poly.entity_id
_entity_poly.type
_entity_poly.pdbx_seq_one_letter_code
_entity_poly.pdbx_strand_id
1 'polypeptide(L)'
;SKAYLKKNILLTTGSKNIPEYVNIKDYKKRAYLRLLPDPCMLQNAIDAGFFPAHLIAMQGPFSTEINAALIRQFHIDVLVTKESGNSGGYNEKLMAAEQTGADVVVIKRPVEHEGKCIKEVIEYLEKL
;
A
#
# COMPACT_ATOMS: atom_id res chain seq x y z
N SER A 1 -0.61 -17.99 -21.46
CA SER A 1 0.59 -18.36 -20.66
C SER A 1 0.44 -17.84 -19.23
N LYS A 2 0.78 -18.64 -18.20
CA LYS A 2 0.68 -18.28 -16.76
C LYS A 2 1.77 -17.29 -16.28
N ALA A 3 2.42 -16.55 -17.18
CA ALA A 3 3.59 -15.70 -16.89
C ALA A 3 3.33 -14.65 -15.79
N TYR A 4 2.12 -14.09 -15.71
CA TYR A 4 1.73 -13.13 -14.67
C TYR A 4 1.78 -13.70 -13.24
N LEU A 5 1.75 -15.02 -13.06
CA LEU A 5 1.86 -15.65 -11.73
C LEU A 5 3.29 -15.62 -11.17
N LYS A 6 4.29 -15.28 -11.97
CA LYS A 6 5.67 -15.10 -11.54
C LYS A 6 5.99 -13.66 -11.11
N LYS A 7 5.04 -12.73 -11.29
CA LYS A 7 5.26 -11.31 -10.99
C LYS A 7 5.15 -11.03 -9.50
N ASN A 8 6.13 -10.33 -8.92
CA ASN A 8 6.06 -9.85 -7.54
C ASN A 8 5.24 -8.55 -7.46
N ILE A 9 4.48 -8.41 -6.37
CA ILE A 9 3.56 -7.29 -6.14
C ILE A 9 3.98 -6.58 -4.87
N LEU A 10 4.13 -5.25 -4.93
CA LEU A 10 4.28 -4.40 -3.75
C LEU A 10 2.96 -3.69 -3.45
N LEU A 11 2.42 -3.94 -2.26
CA LEU A 11 1.17 -3.36 -1.76
C LEU A 11 1.51 -2.19 -0.84
N THR A 12 1.23 -0.95 -1.26
CA THR A 12 1.52 0.26 -0.47
C THR A 12 0.27 0.98 0.02
N THR A 13 -0.79 0.22 0.30
CA THR A 13 -2.15 0.74 0.61
C THR A 13 -2.51 0.63 2.09
N GLY A 14 -1.56 0.18 2.92
CA GLY A 14 -1.69 -0.06 4.35
C GLY A 14 -2.34 -1.40 4.70
N SER A 15 -2.56 -1.62 5.99
CA SER A 15 -3.10 -2.87 6.55
C SER A 15 -4.61 -3.04 6.35
N LYS A 16 -5.36 -1.97 6.10
CA LYS A 16 -6.84 -2.01 5.98
C LYS A 16 -7.35 -2.95 4.89
N ASN A 17 -6.56 -3.17 3.84
CA ASN A 17 -6.95 -3.98 2.69
C ASN A 17 -6.45 -5.44 2.77
N ILE A 18 -5.80 -5.85 3.86
CA ILE A 18 -5.30 -7.22 4.06
C ILE A 18 -6.39 -8.28 3.77
N PRO A 19 -7.65 -8.15 4.25
CA PRO A 19 -8.69 -9.14 3.99
C PRO A 19 -9.00 -9.35 2.50
N GLU A 20 -8.76 -8.34 1.66
CA GLU A 20 -8.95 -8.45 0.22
C GLU A 20 -7.73 -9.08 -0.48
N TYR A 21 -6.53 -8.79 0.02
CA TYR A 21 -5.29 -9.25 -0.62
C TYR A 21 -5.04 -10.75 -0.51
N VAL A 22 -5.66 -11.44 0.45
CA VAL A 22 -5.57 -12.91 0.54
C VAL A 22 -6.26 -13.61 -0.64
N ASN A 23 -7.14 -12.91 -1.37
CA ASN A 23 -7.80 -13.43 -2.57
C ASN A 23 -6.89 -13.39 -3.81
N ILE A 24 -5.73 -12.72 -3.73
CA ILE A 24 -4.75 -12.75 -4.82
C ILE A 24 -4.16 -14.16 -4.90
N LYS A 25 -4.21 -14.75 -6.10
CA LYS A 25 -3.60 -16.05 -6.34
C LYS A 25 -2.11 -16.06 -5.99
N ASP A 26 -1.71 -17.05 -5.19
CA ASP A 26 -0.35 -17.25 -4.67
C ASP A 26 0.21 -16.05 -3.86
N TYR A 27 -0.66 -15.20 -3.26
CA TYR A 27 -0.23 -13.97 -2.57
C TYR A 27 0.89 -14.19 -1.56
N LYS A 28 0.83 -15.26 -0.75
CA LYS A 28 1.84 -15.57 0.27
C LYS A 28 3.27 -15.61 -0.29
N LYS A 29 3.43 -15.99 -1.56
CA LYS A 29 4.72 -16.19 -2.22
C LYS A 29 5.22 -14.98 -3.00
N ARG A 30 4.36 -14.02 -3.33
CA ARG A 30 4.69 -12.95 -4.28
C ARG A 30 4.13 -11.57 -3.93
N ALA A 31 3.34 -11.45 -2.86
CA ALA A 31 2.82 -10.18 -2.38
C ALA A 31 3.65 -9.68 -1.19
N TYR A 32 4.28 -8.52 -1.39
CA TYR A 32 5.03 -7.76 -0.41
C TYR A 32 4.11 -6.67 0.14
N LEU A 33 3.94 -6.62 1.44
CA LEU A 33 3.05 -5.66 2.10
C LEU A 33 3.88 -4.62 2.84
N ARG A 34 3.78 -3.36 2.40
CA ARG A 34 4.34 -2.22 3.14
C ARG A 34 3.29 -1.62 4.05
N LEU A 35 3.58 -1.60 5.35
CA LEU A 35 2.70 -1.12 6.40
C LEU A 35 3.50 -0.31 7.44
N LEU A 36 2.81 0.43 8.30
CA LEU A 36 3.45 1.14 9.41
C LEU A 36 4.06 0.13 10.39
N PRO A 37 5.16 0.48 11.08
CA PRO A 37 5.79 -0.39 12.08
C PRO A 37 4.95 -0.47 13.38
N ASP A 38 3.69 -0.87 13.23
CA ASP A 38 2.73 -1.08 14.28
C ASP A 38 2.61 -2.59 14.57
N PRO A 39 2.81 -3.04 15.81
CA PRO A 39 2.75 -4.46 16.16
C PRO A 39 1.43 -5.13 15.81
N CYS A 40 0.30 -4.45 15.99
CA CYS A 40 -1.02 -5.01 15.67
C CYS A 40 -1.19 -5.17 14.15
N MET A 41 -0.74 -4.21 13.34
CA MET A 41 -0.77 -4.33 11.89
C MET A 41 0.12 -5.46 11.37
N LEU A 42 1.30 -5.62 11.95
CA LEU A 42 2.22 -6.72 11.63
C LEU A 42 1.59 -8.07 11.98
N GLN A 43 1.05 -8.20 13.19
CA GLN A 43 0.40 -9.43 13.63
C GLN A 43 -0.79 -9.79 12.73
N ASN A 44 -1.64 -8.82 12.39
CA ASN A 44 -2.76 -9.03 11.48
C ASN A 44 -2.32 -9.54 10.09
N ALA A 45 -1.18 -9.05 9.57
CA ALA A 45 -0.65 -9.53 8.30
C ALA A 45 -0.10 -10.97 8.40
N ILE A 46 0.57 -11.29 9.51
CA ILE A 46 1.07 -12.64 9.80
C ILE A 46 -0.09 -13.62 9.94
N ASP A 47 -1.13 -13.25 10.69
CA ASP A 47 -2.34 -14.08 10.90
C ASP A 47 -3.11 -14.29 9.58
N ALA A 48 -3.13 -13.28 8.72
CA ALA A 48 -3.64 -13.40 7.35
C ALA A 48 -2.73 -14.24 6.42
N GLY A 49 -1.59 -14.72 6.91
CA GLY A 49 -0.71 -15.66 6.24
C GLY A 49 0.32 -15.03 5.29
N PHE A 50 0.56 -13.72 5.37
CA PHE A 50 1.72 -13.12 4.69
C PHE A 50 3.02 -13.65 5.30
N PHE A 51 3.99 -13.95 4.44
CA PHE A 51 5.28 -14.40 4.92
C PHE A 51 6.02 -13.24 5.58
N PRO A 52 6.62 -13.40 6.80
CA PRO A 52 7.28 -12.29 7.49
C PRO A 52 8.35 -11.59 6.66
N ALA A 53 9.10 -12.32 5.83
CA ALA A 53 10.10 -11.76 4.93
C ALA A 53 9.52 -10.87 3.81
N HIS A 54 8.21 -10.87 3.61
CA HIS A 54 7.49 -10.02 2.66
C HIS A 54 6.81 -8.83 3.33
N LEU A 55 6.98 -8.65 4.65
CA LEU A 55 6.46 -7.51 5.39
C LEU A 55 7.54 -6.42 5.45
N ILE A 56 7.19 -5.24 4.96
CA ILE A 56 8.06 -4.07 4.95
C ILE A 56 7.46 -3.04 5.93
N ALA A 57 7.90 -3.11 7.17
CA ALA A 57 7.47 -2.20 8.24
C ALA A 57 8.25 -0.88 8.16
N MET A 58 7.65 0.16 7.59
CA MET A 58 8.31 1.46 7.42
C MET A 58 7.32 2.61 7.56
N GLN A 59 7.78 3.74 8.10
CA GLN A 59 7.01 4.99 8.19
C GLN A 59 7.55 6.00 7.17
N GLY A 60 6.64 6.59 6.39
CA GLY A 60 6.95 7.64 5.42
C GLY A 60 6.98 9.05 6.04
N PRO A 61 7.09 10.10 5.20
CA PRO A 61 7.01 10.07 3.74
C PRO A 61 8.19 9.34 3.09
N PHE A 62 7.97 8.79 1.88
CA PHE A 62 9.01 8.07 1.14
C PHE A 62 9.38 8.83 -0.12
N SER A 63 10.67 9.02 -0.36
CA SER A 63 11.17 9.61 -1.59
C SER A 63 11.04 8.63 -2.77
N THR A 64 11.17 9.15 -3.99
CA THR A 64 11.23 8.35 -5.21
C THR A 64 12.34 7.30 -5.12
N GLU A 65 13.50 7.66 -4.59
CA GLU A 65 14.68 6.80 -4.52
C GLU A 65 14.46 5.59 -3.60
N ILE A 66 13.83 5.79 -2.42
CA ILE A 66 13.50 4.68 -1.52
C ILE A 66 12.47 3.76 -2.17
N ASN A 67 11.44 4.30 -2.80
CA ASN A 67 10.45 3.46 -3.49
C ASN A 67 11.11 2.64 -4.62
N ALA A 68 11.98 3.26 -5.42
CA ALA A 68 12.70 2.60 -6.50
C ALA A 68 13.67 1.53 -5.97
N ALA A 69 14.36 1.80 -4.85
CA ALA A 69 15.23 0.83 -4.19
C ALA A 69 14.46 -0.40 -3.71
N LEU A 70 13.29 -0.21 -3.07
CA LEU A 70 12.43 -1.32 -2.65
C LEU A 70 11.95 -2.15 -3.84
N ILE A 71 11.55 -1.48 -4.93
CA ILE A 71 11.12 -2.16 -6.16
C ILE A 71 12.24 -3.04 -6.72
N ARG A 72 13.46 -2.51 -6.84
CA ARG A 72 14.61 -3.28 -7.32
C ARG A 72 14.99 -4.42 -6.37
N GLN A 73 15.09 -4.14 -5.07
CA GLN A 73 15.51 -5.10 -4.05
C GLN A 73 14.61 -6.34 -4.02
N PHE A 74 13.30 -6.14 -4.12
CA PHE A 74 12.31 -7.22 -4.06
C PHE A 74 11.85 -7.68 -5.45
N HIS A 75 12.49 -7.21 -6.52
CA HIS A 75 12.18 -7.52 -7.91
C HIS A 75 10.68 -7.34 -8.20
N ILE A 76 10.12 -6.21 -7.77
CA ILE A 76 8.70 -5.91 -7.89
C ILE A 76 8.35 -5.58 -9.34
N ASP A 77 7.41 -6.31 -9.90
CA ASP A 77 6.88 -6.06 -11.24
C ASP A 77 5.64 -5.16 -11.22
N VAL A 78 4.89 -5.16 -10.10
CA VAL A 78 3.63 -4.42 -9.96
C VAL A 78 3.58 -3.68 -8.64
N LEU A 79 3.40 -2.36 -8.68
CA LEU A 79 3.15 -1.50 -7.53
C LEU A 79 1.65 -1.19 -7.41
N VAL A 80 1.04 -1.60 -6.29
CA VAL A 80 -0.35 -1.26 -5.96
C VAL A 80 -0.36 -0.09 -4.99
N THR A 81 -0.96 1.02 -5.41
CA THR A 81 -1.05 2.25 -4.62
C THR A 81 -2.50 2.75 -4.53
N LYS A 82 -2.76 3.67 -3.59
CA LYS A 82 -3.99 4.46 -3.53
C LYS A 82 -3.68 5.89 -3.98
N GLU A 83 -4.69 6.57 -4.51
CA GLU A 83 -4.65 8.03 -4.68
C GLU A 83 -4.79 8.68 -3.29
N SER A 84 -3.67 8.79 -2.59
CA SER A 84 -3.53 9.66 -1.43
C SER A 84 -3.14 11.04 -1.96
N GLY A 85 -3.84 12.12 -1.55
CA GLY A 85 -3.50 13.50 -1.95
C GLY A 85 -2.04 13.88 -1.65
N ASN A 86 -1.62 15.11 -2.01
CA ASN A 86 -0.20 15.57 -2.03
C ASN A 86 0.71 15.10 -0.88
N SER A 87 0.19 14.91 0.34
CA SER A 87 0.94 14.45 1.51
C SER A 87 1.26 12.94 1.56
N GLY A 88 0.68 12.10 0.69
CA GLY A 88 0.82 10.64 0.74
C GLY A 88 1.90 10.05 -0.17
N GLY A 89 2.73 10.88 -0.78
CA GLY A 89 3.86 10.46 -1.61
C GLY A 89 3.44 9.74 -2.91
N TYR A 90 2.30 10.11 -3.49
CA TYR A 90 1.73 9.43 -4.67
C TYR A 90 2.62 9.61 -5.91
N ASN A 91 3.09 10.83 -6.17
CA ASN A 91 3.95 11.14 -7.30
C ASN A 91 5.29 10.39 -7.22
N GLU A 92 5.88 10.33 -6.03
CA GLU A 92 7.15 9.64 -5.77
C GLU A 92 7.04 8.14 -6.08
N LYS A 93 5.87 7.54 -5.81
CA LYS A 93 5.59 6.14 -6.16
C LYS A 93 5.48 5.95 -7.68
N LEU A 94 4.82 6.87 -8.38
CA LEU A 94 4.70 6.81 -9.84
C LEU A 94 6.05 6.96 -10.53
N MET A 95 6.83 7.97 -10.12
CA MET A 95 8.17 8.20 -10.63
C MET A 95 9.09 7.00 -10.36
N ALA A 96 8.98 6.39 -9.18
CA ALA A 96 9.78 5.21 -8.85
C ALA A 96 9.44 4.03 -9.75
N ALA A 97 8.15 3.78 -9.98
CA ALA A 97 7.70 2.70 -10.85
C ALA A 97 8.14 2.92 -12.31
N GLU A 98 8.06 4.16 -12.81
CA GLU A 98 8.58 4.55 -14.11
C GLU A 98 10.09 4.29 -14.22
N GLN A 99 10.88 4.71 -13.24
CA GLN A 99 12.33 4.48 -13.19
C GLN A 99 12.74 3.01 -13.16
N THR A 100 11.86 2.13 -12.69
CA THR A 100 12.15 0.70 -12.55
C THR A 100 11.43 -0.16 -13.59
N GLY A 101 10.55 0.43 -14.42
CA GLY A 101 9.71 -0.31 -15.37
C GLY A 101 8.62 -1.16 -14.70
N ALA A 102 8.23 -0.84 -13.46
CA ALA A 102 7.17 -1.57 -12.76
C ALA A 102 5.79 -1.04 -13.19
N ASP A 103 4.84 -1.95 -13.39
CA ASP A 103 3.45 -1.59 -13.66
C ASP A 103 2.82 -0.95 -12.41
N VAL A 104 2.00 0.09 -12.56
CA VAL A 104 1.28 0.70 -11.43
C VAL A 104 -0.21 0.42 -11.51
N VAL A 105 -0.78 -0.08 -10.41
CA VAL A 105 -2.23 -0.23 -10.22
C VAL A 105 -2.68 0.75 -9.14
N VAL A 106 -3.56 1.68 -9.51
CA VAL A 106 -4.07 2.73 -8.62
C VAL A 106 -5.49 2.39 -8.17
N ILE A 107 -5.67 2.24 -6.86
CA ILE A 107 -6.99 2.17 -6.23
C ILE A 107 -7.51 3.61 -6.10
N LYS A 108 -8.54 3.93 -6.89
CA LYS A 108 -9.27 5.21 -6.76
C LYS A 108 -10.05 5.24 -5.46
N ARG A 109 -10.20 6.42 -4.87
CA ARG A 109 -11.12 6.60 -3.75
C ARG A 109 -12.56 6.32 -4.23
N PRO A 110 -13.41 5.71 -3.41
CA PRO A 110 -14.85 5.80 -3.63
C PRO A 110 -15.21 7.28 -3.74
N VAL A 111 -16.06 7.62 -4.71
CA VAL A 111 -16.60 8.99 -4.83
C VAL A 111 -17.57 9.19 -3.68
N GLU A 112 -17.08 9.55 -2.50
CA GLU A 112 -17.93 9.92 -1.38
C GLU A 112 -18.29 11.40 -1.52
N HIS A 113 -19.56 11.65 -1.81
CA HIS A 113 -20.19 12.96 -1.68
C HIS A 113 -20.05 13.45 -0.22
N GLU A 114 -19.55 14.67 -0.07
CA GLU A 114 -19.68 15.56 1.10
C GLU A 114 -19.32 14.96 2.48
N GLY A 115 -18.02 14.90 2.78
CA GLY A 115 -17.54 14.76 4.15
C GLY A 115 -17.48 16.11 4.86
N LYS A 116 -18.01 16.15 6.09
CA LYS A 116 -17.94 17.34 6.95
C LYS A 116 -16.50 17.67 7.35
N CYS A 117 -16.14 18.94 7.30
CA CYS A 117 -14.82 19.40 7.70
C CYS A 117 -14.62 19.26 9.21
N ILE A 118 -13.35 19.24 9.64
CA ILE A 118 -12.96 19.07 11.05
C ILE A 118 -13.65 20.07 12.00
N LYS A 119 -14.01 21.24 11.49
CA LYS A 119 -14.72 22.29 12.25
C LYS A 119 -16.14 21.84 12.64
N GLU A 120 -16.84 21.18 11.71
CA GLU A 120 -18.18 20.64 11.95
C GLU A 120 -18.17 19.42 12.89
N VAL A 121 -17.05 18.68 12.92
CA VAL A 121 -16.84 17.58 13.87
C VAL A 121 -16.60 18.12 15.29
N ILE A 122 -15.82 19.19 15.43
CA ILE A 122 -15.55 19.83 16.73
C ILE A 122 -16.84 20.45 17.29
N GLU A 123 -17.60 21.20 16.48
CA GLU A 123 -18.89 21.78 16.89
C GLU A 123 -19.94 20.73 17.31
N TYR A 124 -19.87 19.52 16.75
CA TYR A 124 -20.76 18.43 17.14
C TYR A 124 -20.38 17.83 18.50
N LEU A 125 -19.08 17.68 18.78
CA LEU A 125 -18.59 17.08 20.01
C LEU A 125 -18.72 18.00 21.24
N GLU A 126 -18.74 19.32 21.04
CA GLU A 126 -18.94 20.31 22.11
C GLU A 126 -20.39 20.41 22.63
N LYS A 127 -21.35 19.75 21.95
CA LYS A 127 -22.78 19.75 22.34
C LYS A 127 -23.22 18.45 23.06
N LEU A 128 -22.28 17.55 23.33
CA LEU A 128 -22.43 16.41 24.24
C LEU A 128 -22.04 16.82 25.66
#